data_AF-A0A2E3DHR8-F1
#
_entry.id   AF-A0A2E3DHR8-F1
#
_cell.length_a   1.000
_cell.length_b   1.000
_cell.length_c   1.000
_cell.angle_alpha   90.00
_cell.angle_beta   90.00
_cell.angle_gamma   90.00
#
_symmetry.space_group_name_H-M   'P 1'
#
loop_
_entity.id
_entity.type
_entity.pdbx_description
1 polymer ?
#
loop_
_entity_poly.entity_id
_entity_poly.type
_entity_poly.pdbx_seq_one_letter_code
_entity_poly.pdbx_strand_id
1 'polypeptide(L)'
;MSTQFSKTIRGLLLCLLLVGGVSVYNAYQQARQAQILADYRDATVHESKAAIQQTLQKHGLVRLKGVIHTALSDEQPVEEIEQQCFPVNVDTVLESEQAKVEVVDLHHCRTLSKDSDCRAGGQIVISPANAQMEAIYISFNLLDPGQGDFTITIPAKQSLQLELQHLFEQLVDEPRLADREQLNEVLFDLFMNAQTNTLDKKNGQQFLRILLSAVNHHLVSANVFN
;
A
#
# COMPACT_ATOMS: atom_id res chain seq x y z
N MET A 1 -41.10 -54.58 24.78
CA MET A 1 -40.44 -53.37 24.22
C MET A 1 -40.02 -53.68 22.80
N SER A 2 -40.64 -53.04 21.79
CA SER A 2 -40.68 -53.58 20.43
C SER A 2 -39.38 -53.35 19.65
N THR A 3 -38.98 -54.39 18.90
CA THR A 3 -37.84 -54.42 17.97
C THR A 3 -37.91 -53.37 16.85
N GLN A 4 -39.08 -52.74 16.65
CA GLN A 4 -39.24 -51.63 15.72
C GLN A 4 -38.54 -50.36 16.21
N PHE A 5 -38.60 -50.04 17.52
CA PHE A 5 -37.97 -48.83 18.08
C PHE A 5 -36.43 -48.84 17.93
N SER A 6 -35.82 -50.02 18.07
CA SER A 6 -34.38 -50.22 17.89
C SER A 6 -33.92 -50.06 16.43
N LYS A 7 -34.75 -50.46 15.45
CA LYS A 7 -34.43 -50.32 14.02
C LYS A 7 -34.49 -48.86 13.56
N THR A 8 -35.46 -48.09 14.05
CA THR A 8 -35.60 -46.66 13.70
C THR A 8 -34.44 -45.83 14.24
N ILE A 9 -34.00 -46.08 15.48
CA ILE A 9 -32.85 -45.38 16.09
C ILE A 9 -31.56 -45.72 15.35
N ARG A 10 -31.35 -46.99 14.97
CA ARG A 10 -30.18 -47.39 14.17
C ARG A 10 -30.15 -46.72 12.80
N GLY A 11 -31.29 -46.63 12.12
CA GLY A 11 -31.39 -45.92 10.84
C GLY A 11 -31.08 -44.42 10.97
N LEU A 12 -31.56 -43.79 12.04
CA LEU A 12 -31.33 -42.37 12.29
C LEU A 12 -29.85 -42.05 12.63
N LEU A 13 -29.20 -42.91 13.42
CA LEU A 13 -27.76 -42.83 13.69
C LEU A 13 -26.91 -43.02 12.42
N LEU A 14 -27.31 -43.93 11.53
CA LEU A 14 -26.61 -44.17 10.27
C LEU A 14 -26.74 -42.96 9.33
N CYS A 15 -27.92 -42.35 9.27
CA CYS A 15 -28.12 -41.10 8.53
C CYS A 15 -27.31 -39.94 9.12
N LEU A 16 -27.25 -39.79 10.44
CA LEU A 16 -26.43 -38.76 11.10
C LEU A 16 -24.93 -38.95 10.84
N LEU A 17 -24.44 -40.20 10.84
CA LEU A 17 -23.05 -40.50 10.49
C LEU A 17 -22.74 -40.20 9.02
N LEU A 18 -23.66 -40.51 8.11
CA LEU A 18 -23.48 -40.21 6.68
C LEU A 18 -23.53 -38.70 6.42
N VAL A 19 -24.51 -37.98 6.95
CA VAL A 19 -24.65 -36.52 6.75
C VAL A 19 -23.53 -35.76 7.45
N GLY A 20 -23.18 -36.13 8.69
CA GLY A 20 -22.06 -35.56 9.42
C GLY A 20 -20.72 -35.84 8.73
N GLY A 21 -20.51 -37.06 8.26
CA GLY A 21 -19.31 -37.45 7.51
C GLY A 21 -19.15 -36.67 6.21
N VAL A 22 -20.23 -36.49 5.43
CA VAL A 22 -20.21 -35.67 4.20
C VAL A 22 -19.95 -34.20 4.50
N SER A 23 -20.54 -33.65 5.57
CA SER A 23 -20.32 -32.26 5.96
C SER A 23 -18.87 -32.00 6.40
N VAL A 24 -18.29 -32.89 7.23
CA VAL A 24 -16.89 -32.80 7.67
C VAL A 24 -15.94 -33.00 6.48
N TYR A 25 -16.24 -33.93 5.58
CA TYR A 25 -15.43 -34.15 4.38
C TYR A 25 -15.46 -32.95 3.43
N ASN A 26 -16.62 -32.32 3.24
CA ASN A 26 -16.74 -31.10 2.44
C ASN A 26 -15.98 -29.93 3.08
N ALA A 27 -16.07 -29.74 4.40
CA ALA A 27 -15.31 -28.71 5.09
C ALA A 27 -13.80 -28.95 4.99
N TYR A 28 -13.34 -30.20 5.10
CA TYR A 28 -11.94 -30.57 4.91
C TYR A 28 -11.45 -30.31 3.49
N GLN A 29 -12.25 -30.64 2.48
CA GLN A 29 -11.92 -30.35 1.07
C GLN A 29 -11.84 -28.85 0.79
N GLN A 30 -12.75 -28.05 1.36
CA GLN A 30 -12.70 -26.58 1.27
C GLN A 30 -11.45 -26.01 1.92
N ALA A 31 -11.10 -26.46 3.13
CA ALA A 31 -9.88 -26.05 3.81
C ALA A 31 -8.63 -26.41 3.00
N ARG A 32 -8.60 -27.61 2.41
CA ARG A 32 -7.49 -28.08 1.58
C ARG A 32 -7.37 -27.27 0.28
N GLN A 33 -8.47 -26.94 -0.38
CA GLN A 33 -8.46 -26.08 -1.57
C GLN A 33 -7.98 -24.67 -1.25
N ALA A 34 -8.45 -24.08 -0.14
CA ALA A 34 -7.97 -22.78 0.32
C ALA A 34 -6.46 -22.79 0.57
N GLN A 35 -5.94 -23.87 1.17
CA GLN A 35 -4.52 -24.03 1.43
C GLN A 35 -3.69 -24.18 0.15
N ILE A 36 -4.14 -24.98 -0.83
CA ILE A 36 -3.48 -25.11 -2.13
C ILE A 36 -3.44 -23.77 -2.87
N LEU A 37 -4.52 -23.00 -2.82
CA LEU A 37 -4.59 -21.65 -3.40
C LEU A 37 -3.63 -20.67 -2.69
N ALA A 38 -3.50 -20.77 -1.37
CA ALA A 38 -2.53 -19.99 -0.59
C ALA A 38 -1.09 -20.34 -1.00
N ASP A 39 -0.75 -21.64 -1.03
CA ASP A 39 0.58 -22.12 -1.42
C ASP A 39 0.94 -21.69 -2.85
N TYR A 40 -0.01 -21.77 -3.79
CA TYR A 40 0.18 -21.32 -5.17
C TYR A 40 0.41 -19.81 -5.27
N ARG A 41 -0.37 -19.02 -4.52
CA ARG A 41 -0.19 -17.55 -4.46
C ARG A 41 1.19 -17.22 -3.90
N ASP A 42 1.60 -17.86 -2.82
CA ASP A 42 2.90 -17.62 -2.19
C ASP A 42 4.06 -17.96 -3.13
N ALA A 43 4.00 -19.10 -3.81
CA ALA A 43 4.99 -19.49 -4.81
C ALA A 43 5.07 -18.48 -5.97
N THR A 44 3.93 -18.09 -6.53
CA THR A 44 3.83 -17.12 -7.63
C THR A 44 4.39 -15.74 -7.22
N VAL A 45 4.06 -15.30 -6.01
CA VAL A 45 4.57 -14.04 -5.44
C VAL A 45 6.08 -14.11 -5.24
N HIS A 46 6.61 -15.23 -4.76
CA HIS A 46 8.05 -15.41 -4.57
C HIS A 46 8.82 -15.38 -5.90
N GLU A 47 8.36 -16.13 -6.91
CA GLU A 47 8.98 -16.15 -8.25
C GLU A 47 8.94 -14.76 -8.89
N SER A 48 7.81 -14.06 -8.79
CA SER A 48 7.66 -12.69 -9.29
C SER A 48 8.60 -11.72 -8.60
N LYS A 49 8.76 -11.81 -7.27
CA LYS A 49 9.70 -10.99 -6.50
C LYS A 49 11.14 -11.23 -6.95
N ALA A 50 11.54 -12.50 -7.14
CA ALA A 50 12.88 -12.85 -7.61
C ALA A 50 13.16 -12.30 -9.02
N ALA A 51 12.22 -12.43 -9.95
CA ALA A 51 12.35 -11.91 -11.31
C ALA A 51 12.45 -10.37 -11.34
N ILE A 52 11.66 -9.68 -10.53
CA ILE A 52 11.75 -8.23 -10.36
C ILE A 52 13.14 -7.85 -9.83
N GLN A 53 13.61 -8.53 -8.79
CA GLN A 53 14.89 -8.20 -8.17
C GLN A 53 16.07 -8.44 -9.11
N GLN A 54 16.03 -9.53 -9.90
CA GLN A 54 17.02 -9.79 -10.93
C GLN A 54 17.00 -8.72 -12.03
N THR A 55 15.81 -8.28 -12.44
CA THR A 55 15.65 -7.21 -13.42
C THR A 55 16.21 -5.90 -12.88
N LEU A 56 15.87 -5.51 -11.65
CA LEU A 56 16.39 -4.31 -11.01
C LEU A 56 17.93 -4.33 -10.95
N GLN A 57 18.52 -5.45 -10.51
CA GLN A 57 19.97 -5.62 -10.46
C GLN A 57 20.63 -5.49 -11.84
N LYS A 58 20.03 -6.07 -12.89
CA LYS A 58 20.54 -5.95 -14.27
C LYS A 58 20.57 -4.51 -14.75
N HIS A 59 19.60 -3.70 -14.32
CA HIS A 59 19.52 -2.27 -14.66
C HIS A 59 20.29 -1.37 -13.68
N GLY A 60 21.01 -1.95 -12.71
CA GLY A 60 21.72 -1.17 -11.70
C GLY A 60 20.78 -0.37 -10.79
N LEU A 61 19.59 -0.88 -10.53
CA LEU A 61 18.57 -0.29 -9.68
C LEU A 61 18.42 -1.10 -8.38
N VAL A 62 18.09 -0.40 -7.30
CA VAL A 62 17.77 -1.00 -6.00
C VAL A 62 16.40 -0.55 -5.55
N ARG A 63 15.65 -1.47 -4.95
CA ARG A 63 14.35 -1.18 -4.36
C ARG A 63 14.52 -0.97 -2.86
N LEU A 64 14.04 0.16 -2.37
CA LEU A 64 14.02 0.52 -0.96
C LEU A 64 12.58 0.58 -0.47
N LYS A 65 12.42 0.31 0.82
CA LYS A 65 11.15 0.40 1.53
C LYS A 65 11.35 1.25 2.78
N GLY A 66 10.32 1.99 3.16
CA GLY A 66 10.35 2.82 4.35
C GLY A 66 8.95 3.12 4.86
N VAL A 67 8.89 4.00 5.85
CA VAL A 67 7.66 4.39 6.56
C VAL A 67 7.30 5.82 6.18
N ILE A 68 6.01 6.10 6.03
CA ILE A 68 5.52 7.45 5.76
C ILE A 68 5.17 8.15 7.07
N HIS A 69 4.41 7.48 7.93
CA HIS A 69 4.00 7.96 9.24
C HIS A 69 4.00 6.80 10.24
N THR A 70 4.15 7.13 11.52
CA THR A 70 4.05 6.15 12.60
C THR A 70 2.60 5.76 12.87
N ALA A 71 2.44 4.67 13.64
CA ALA A 71 1.15 4.27 14.19
C ALA A 71 0.73 5.16 15.35
N LEU A 72 -0.57 5.40 15.48
CA LEU A 72 -1.14 5.90 16.73
C LEU A 72 -1.05 4.80 17.80
N SER A 73 -0.78 5.17 19.04
CA SER A 73 -0.65 4.20 20.14
C SER A 73 -1.93 3.43 20.46
N ASP A 74 -3.10 3.90 19.98
CA ASP A 74 -4.43 3.38 20.30
C ASP A 74 -5.31 3.09 19.07
N GLU A 75 -4.73 2.55 17.98
CA GLU A 75 -5.56 2.07 16.85
C GLU A 75 -6.05 0.64 17.08
N GLN A 76 -7.37 0.47 17.17
CA GLN A 76 -7.98 -0.85 17.04
C GLN A 76 -7.93 -1.29 15.57
N PRO A 77 -7.61 -2.57 15.28
CA PRO A 77 -7.69 -3.09 13.93
C PRO A 77 -9.12 -2.96 13.41
N VAL A 78 -9.31 -2.11 12.40
CA VAL A 78 -10.63 -1.87 11.78
C VAL A 78 -10.86 -2.95 10.72
N GLU A 79 -11.98 -3.68 10.84
CA GLU A 79 -12.39 -4.72 9.89
C GLU A 79 -12.28 -4.24 8.44
N GLU A 80 -11.64 -5.05 7.60
CA GLU A 80 -11.58 -4.84 6.16
C GLU A 80 -12.96 -5.08 5.56
N ILE A 81 -13.70 -3.98 5.33
CA ILE A 81 -14.87 -4.03 4.46
C ILE A 81 -14.34 -3.89 3.03
N GLU A 82 -14.52 -4.93 2.20
CA GLU A 82 -14.29 -4.84 0.75
C GLU A 82 -15.24 -3.80 0.15
N GLN A 83 -14.80 -2.54 0.07
CA GLN A 83 -15.47 -1.50 -0.69
C GLN A 83 -14.69 -1.20 -1.97
N GLN A 84 -15.43 -0.81 -3.01
CA GLN A 84 -14.88 -0.42 -4.31
C GLN A 84 -13.96 0.79 -4.12
N CYS A 85 -12.68 0.63 -4.46
CA CYS A 85 -11.75 1.75 -4.51
C CYS A 85 -12.19 2.72 -5.60
N PHE A 86 -12.36 3.99 -5.26
CA PHE A 86 -12.62 5.02 -6.27
C PHE A 86 -11.31 5.78 -6.55
N PRO A 87 -10.90 5.85 -7.83
CA PRO A 87 -9.72 6.61 -8.22
C PRO A 87 -10.00 8.09 -8.10
N VAL A 88 -8.97 8.86 -7.75
CA VAL A 88 -9.04 10.29 -7.52
C VAL A 88 -8.06 10.96 -8.47
N ASN A 89 -8.60 11.72 -9.41
CA ASN A 89 -7.79 12.53 -10.32
C ASN A 89 -7.30 13.76 -9.56
N VAL A 90 -6.11 13.68 -8.97
CA VAL A 90 -5.40 14.84 -8.42
C VAL A 90 -4.45 15.36 -9.49
N ASP A 91 -4.89 16.39 -10.22
CA ASP A 91 -4.01 17.10 -11.16
C ASP A 91 -3.21 18.16 -10.40
N THR A 92 -2.10 17.74 -9.80
CA THR A 92 -1.18 18.62 -9.06
C THR A 92 0.27 18.33 -9.42
N VAL A 93 1.06 19.40 -9.40
CA VAL A 93 2.47 19.36 -9.74
C VAL A 93 3.27 20.19 -8.72
N LEU A 94 4.39 19.63 -8.28
CA LEU A 94 5.46 20.33 -7.57
C LEU A 94 6.68 20.41 -8.48
N GLU A 95 7.13 21.62 -8.81
CA GLU A 95 8.26 21.86 -9.71
C GLU A 95 9.41 22.56 -8.99
N SER A 96 10.63 22.16 -9.29
CA SER A 96 11.88 22.85 -8.96
C SER A 96 12.73 23.01 -10.23
N GLU A 97 13.89 23.63 -10.11
CA GLU A 97 14.84 23.72 -11.23
C GLU A 97 15.35 22.34 -11.70
N GLN A 98 15.32 21.34 -10.81
CA GLN A 98 15.91 20.03 -11.06
C GLN A 98 14.89 18.91 -11.26
N ALA A 99 13.62 19.13 -10.95
CA ALA A 99 12.62 18.07 -11.07
C ALA A 99 11.18 18.59 -11.15
N LYS A 100 10.34 17.75 -11.75
CA LYS A 100 8.88 17.86 -11.69
C LYS A 100 8.32 16.64 -10.95
N VAL A 101 7.44 16.86 -9.98
CA VAL A 101 6.78 15.79 -9.22
C VAL A 101 5.28 15.85 -9.45
N GLU A 102 4.70 14.70 -9.77
CA GLU A 102 3.29 14.57 -10.13
C GLU A 102 2.65 13.37 -9.42
N VAL A 103 1.37 13.48 -9.11
CA VAL A 103 0.55 12.35 -8.68
C VAL A 103 0.11 11.57 -9.91
N VAL A 104 0.46 10.28 -9.99
CA VAL A 104 0.09 9.41 -11.11
C VAL A 104 -1.16 8.60 -10.76
N ASP A 105 -1.26 8.19 -9.50
CA ASP A 105 -2.41 7.46 -8.97
C ASP A 105 -2.61 7.86 -7.51
N LEU A 106 -3.86 8.11 -7.14
CA LEU A 106 -4.30 8.26 -5.77
C LEU A 106 -5.71 7.68 -5.68
N HIS A 107 -5.94 6.79 -4.73
CA HIS A 107 -7.23 6.15 -4.55
C HIS A 107 -7.56 5.97 -3.08
N HIS A 108 -8.86 5.95 -2.79
CA HIS A 108 -9.40 5.66 -1.47
C HIS A 108 -10.35 4.47 -1.56
N CYS A 109 -10.17 3.49 -0.66
CA CYS A 109 -10.96 2.26 -0.64
C CYS A 109 -11.94 2.21 0.53
N ARG A 110 -12.23 3.34 1.18
CA ARG A 110 -13.18 3.42 2.31
C ARG A 110 -14.17 4.57 2.13
N THR A 111 -15.15 4.62 3.02
CA THR A 111 -16.08 5.74 3.11
C THR A 111 -15.36 6.95 3.72
N LEU A 112 -15.37 8.09 3.04
CA LEU A 112 -14.80 9.34 3.56
C LEU A 112 -15.70 9.91 4.67
N SER A 113 -15.11 10.19 5.83
CA SER A 113 -15.73 10.98 6.89
C SER A 113 -14.67 11.82 7.59
N LYS A 114 -15.06 13.03 8.03
CA LYS A 114 -14.18 13.97 8.72
C LYS A 114 -13.67 13.42 10.06
N ASP A 115 -14.43 12.52 10.67
CA ASP A 115 -14.14 11.90 11.95
C ASP A 115 -13.49 10.50 11.80
N SER A 116 -13.01 10.14 10.60
CA SER A 116 -12.42 8.83 10.30
C SER A 116 -11.12 8.92 9.51
N ASP A 117 -10.20 7.98 9.74
CA ASP A 117 -8.93 7.90 9.03
C ASP A 117 -9.08 7.77 7.50
N CYS A 118 -8.43 8.68 6.77
CA CYS A 118 -8.41 8.69 5.31
C CYS A 118 -7.31 7.77 4.77
N ARG A 119 -7.60 6.47 4.77
CA ARG A 119 -6.69 5.42 4.26
C ARG A 119 -6.54 5.46 2.74
N ALA A 120 -5.39 5.86 2.22
CA ALA A 120 -5.17 5.98 0.77
C ALA A 120 -4.01 5.12 0.26
N GLY A 121 -4.03 4.81 -1.03
CA GLY A 121 -2.90 4.22 -1.73
C GLY A 121 -2.65 4.95 -3.05
N GLY A 122 -1.45 4.81 -3.60
CA GLY A 122 -1.14 5.44 -4.88
C GLY A 122 0.32 5.43 -5.28
N GLN A 123 0.63 6.27 -6.26
CA GLN A 123 1.97 6.47 -6.79
C GLN A 123 2.21 7.93 -7.17
N ILE A 124 3.39 8.44 -6.81
CA ILE A 124 3.93 9.69 -7.33
C ILE A 124 5.14 9.40 -8.22
N VAL A 125 5.35 10.26 -9.20
CA VAL A 125 6.52 10.23 -10.09
C VAL A 125 7.34 11.49 -9.92
N ILE A 126 8.65 11.34 -9.78
CA ILE A 126 9.62 12.42 -9.87
C ILE A 126 10.29 12.30 -11.24
N SER A 127 10.15 13.32 -12.08
CA SER A 127 10.78 13.44 -13.38
C SER A 127 11.97 14.40 -13.26
N PRO A 128 13.20 13.90 -13.16
CA PRO A 128 14.38 14.74 -13.02
C PRO A 128 14.70 15.46 -14.33
N ALA A 129 15.26 16.67 -14.25
CA ALA A 129 15.75 17.42 -15.40
C ALA A 129 17.04 16.79 -15.99
N ASN A 130 17.78 16.01 -15.20
CA ASN A 130 18.96 15.30 -15.67
C ASN A 130 18.56 14.12 -16.57
N ALA A 131 18.87 14.20 -17.87
CA ALA A 131 18.61 13.16 -18.85
C ALA A 131 19.33 11.81 -18.57
N GLN A 132 20.30 11.76 -17.65
CA GLN A 132 20.96 10.52 -17.23
C GLN A 132 20.22 9.78 -16.11
N MET A 133 19.27 10.43 -15.43
CA MET A 133 18.50 9.85 -14.34
C MET A 133 17.09 9.50 -14.82
N GLU A 134 16.72 8.23 -14.70
CA GLU A 134 15.37 7.78 -15.01
C GLU A 134 14.33 8.41 -14.05
N ALA A 135 13.07 8.44 -14.48
CA ALA A 135 11.98 8.85 -13.60
C ALA A 135 11.90 7.95 -12.36
N ILE A 136 11.67 8.56 -11.21
CA ILE A 136 11.65 7.87 -9.92
C ILE A 136 10.20 7.70 -9.49
N TYR A 137 9.80 6.44 -9.34
CA TYR A 137 8.46 6.08 -8.93
C TYR A 137 8.45 5.72 -7.45
N ILE A 138 7.56 6.38 -6.71
CA ILE A 138 7.31 6.13 -5.28
C ILE A 138 5.89 5.62 -5.17
N SER A 139 5.74 4.33 -4.91
CA SER A 139 4.46 3.73 -4.54
C SER A 139 4.28 3.84 -3.03
N PHE A 140 3.09 4.22 -2.58
CA PHE A 140 2.78 4.37 -1.16
C PHE A 140 1.49 3.69 -0.79
N ASN A 141 1.44 3.25 0.46
CA ASN A 141 0.27 2.68 1.08
C ASN A 141 0.06 3.30 2.47
N LEU A 142 -1.08 3.96 2.68
CA LEU A 142 -1.52 4.55 3.95
C LEU A 142 -2.67 3.75 4.56
N LEU A 143 -2.89 2.51 4.07
CA LEU A 143 -4.03 1.67 4.41
C LEU A 143 -3.82 0.86 5.70
N ASP A 144 -2.65 0.91 6.34
CA ASP A 144 -2.34 -0.03 7.42
C ASP A 144 -2.89 0.43 8.79
N PRO A 145 -3.45 -0.49 9.62
CA PRO A 145 -3.85 -0.23 11.01
C PRO A 145 -2.71 0.16 11.98
N GLY A 146 -1.56 0.52 11.42
CA GLY A 146 -0.39 0.96 12.16
C GLY A 146 0.29 2.07 11.38
N GLN A 147 1.29 1.72 10.60
CA GLN A 147 2.18 2.68 9.92
C GLN A 147 1.90 2.74 8.43
N GLY A 148 1.97 3.92 7.82
CA GLY A 148 1.99 4.04 6.37
C GLY A 148 3.35 3.62 5.83
N ASP A 149 3.40 3.02 4.65
CA ASP A 149 4.64 2.56 4.02
C ASP A 149 4.83 3.14 2.60
N PHE A 150 6.09 3.14 2.16
CA PHE A 150 6.42 3.41 0.78
C PHE A 150 7.41 2.39 0.23
N THR A 151 7.40 2.26 -1.10
CA THR A 151 8.42 1.58 -1.89
C THR A 151 8.91 2.53 -2.97
N ILE A 152 10.24 2.67 -3.08
CA ILE A 152 10.91 3.48 -4.10
C ILE A 152 11.96 2.63 -4.82
N THR A 153 12.12 2.86 -6.12
CA THR A 153 13.22 2.27 -6.91
C THR A 153 14.19 3.37 -7.29
N ILE A 154 15.47 3.21 -6.94
CA ILE A 154 16.51 4.22 -7.17
C ILE A 154 17.76 3.59 -7.82
N PRO A 155 18.65 4.40 -8.42
CA PRO A 155 19.94 3.92 -8.91
C PRO A 155 20.83 3.36 -7.80
N ALA A 156 21.61 2.32 -8.13
CA ALA A 156 22.65 1.76 -7.26
C ALA A 156 23.97 2.53 -7.33
N LYS A 157 24.17 3.31 -8.41
CA LYS A 157 25.41 4.07 -8.64
C LYS A 157 25.44 5.28 -7.70
N GLN A 158 26.45 5.36 -6.84
CA GLN A 158 26.60 6.42 -5.84
C GLN A 158 26.52 7.84 -6.41
N SER A 159 27.10 8.08 -7.60
CA SER A 159 27.01 9.42 -8.22
C SER A 159 25.56 9.85 -8.50
N LEU A 160 24.70 8.93 -8.91
CA LEU A 160 23.28 9.21 -9.18
C LEU A 160 22.47 9.28 -7.88
N GLN A 161 22.90 8.58 -6.82
CA GLN A 161 22.31 8.70 -5.49
C GLN A 161 22.59 10.09 -4.88
N LEU A 162 23.78 10.67 -5.09
CA LEU A 162 24.09 12.04 -4.68
C LEU A 162 23.27 13.08 -5.45
N GLU A 163 23.07 12.87 -6.76
CA GLU A 163 22.16 13.72 -7.54
C GLU A 163 20.72 13.63 -7.01
N LEU A 164 20.27 12.43 -6.66
CA LEU A 164 18.97 12.23 -6.03
C LEU A 164 18.87 12.93 -4.67
N GLN A 165 19.93 12.90 -3.87
CA GLN A 165 19.99 13.64 -2.60
C GLN A 165 19.74 15.13 -2.82
N HIS A 166 20.46 15.74 -3.77
CA HIS A 166 20.29 17.17 -4.09
C HIS A 166 18.88 17.50 -4.59
N LEU A 167 18.28 16.61 -5.38
CA LEU A 167 16.89 16.74 -5.81
C LEU A 167 15.95 16.80 -4.59
N PHE A 168 16.11 15.89 -3.63
CA PHE A 168 15.29 15.89 -2.42
C PHE A 168 15.51 17.14 -1.56
N GLU A 169 16.75 17.63 -1.43
CA GLU A 169 17.10 18.86 -0.72
C GLU A 169 16.45 20.11 -1.32
N GLN A 170 16.16 20.13 -2.64
CA GLN A 170 15.44 21.24 -3.27
C GLN A 170 13.92 21.15 -3.14
N LEU A 171 13.37 19.93 -3.03
CA LEU A 171 11.93 19.71 -2.95
C LEU A 171 11.41 19.74 -1.51
N VAL A 172 12.29 19.51 -0.53
CA VAL A 172 11.95 19.36 0.89
C VAL A 172 12.94 20.17 1.73
N ASP A 173 12.42 21.15 2.47
CA ASP A 173 13.23 21.99 3.36
C ASP A 173 13.70 21.24 4.63
N GLU A 174 12.83 20.41 5.23
CA GLU A 174 13.14 19.63 6.44
C GLU A 174 12.59 18.19 6.34
N PRO A 175 13.47 17.16 6.31
CA PRO A 175 13.05 15.76 6.22
C PRO A 175 12.54 15.21 7.56
N ARG A 176 11.27 14.81 7.60
CA ARG A 176 10.63 14.21 8.78
C ARG A 176 9.57 13.20 8.37
N LEU A 177 9.24 12.27 9.26
CA LEU A 177 8.03 11.46 9.11
C LEU A 177 6.78 12.35 9.07
N ALA A 178 5.79 11.92 8.30
CA ALA A 178 4.52 12.62 8.22
C ALA A 178 3.76 12.51 9.55
N ASP A 179 3.19 13.63 9.97
CA ASP A 179 2.19 13.64 11.04
C ASP A 179 0.88 13.07 10.49
N ARG A 180 0.29 12.08 11.19
CA ARG A 180 -0.89 11.37 10.70
C ARG A 180 -2.11 12.27 10.62
N GLU A 181 -2.33 13.13 11.61
CA GLU A 181 -3.48 14.04 11.63
C GLU A 181 -3.39 15.03 10.48
N GLN A 182 -2.22 15.64 10.27
CA GLN A 182 -1.95 16.51 9.14
C GLN A 182 -2.16 15.80 7.79
N LEU A 183 -1.67 14.56 7.67
CA LEU A 183 -1.82 13.78 6.44
C LEU A 183 -3.29 13.43 6.16
N ASN A 184 -4.03 13.04 7.20
CA ASN A 184 -5.45 12.74 7.11
C ASN A 184 -6.27 13.97 6.69
N GLU A 185 -5.99 15.15 7.25
CA GLU A 185 -6.67 16.40 6.90
C GLU A 185 -6.47 16.73 5.41
N VAL A 186 -5.22 16.69 4.95
CA VAL A 186 -4.89 16.97 3.53
C VAL A 186 -5.54 15.97 2.59
N LEU A 187 -5.53 14.68 2.94
CA LEU A 187 -6.17 13.64 2.14
C LEU A 187 -7.69 13.80 2.09
N PHE A 188 -8.32 14.07 3.24
CA PHE A 188 -9.76 14.31 3.31
C PHE A 188 -10.16 15.45 2.38
N ASP A 189 -9.46 16.59 2.44
CA ASP A 189 -9.72 17.73 1.58
C ASP A 189 -9.51 17.40 0.11
N LEU A 190 -8.43 16.71 -0.24
CA LEU A 190 -8.16 16.27 -1.62
C LEU A 190 -9.28 15.39 -2.15
N PHE A 191 -9.76 14.43 -1.36
CA PHE A 191 -10.82 13.53 -1.76
C PHE A 191 -12.19 14.22 -1.86
N MET A 192 -12.54 15.08 -0.91
CA MET A 192 -13.78 15.86 -0.94
C MET A 192 -13.81 16.84 -2.12
N ASN A 193 -12.68 17.49 -2.41
CA ASN A 193 -12.54 18.39 -3.54
C ASN A 193 -12.65 17.63 -4.86
N ALA A 194 -12.02 16.46 -4.99
CA ALA A 194 -12.15 15.64 -6.19
C ALA A 194 -13.58 15.16 -6.43
N GLN A 195 -14.33 14.78 -5.38
CA GLN A 195 -15.75 14.43 -5.52
C GLN A 195 -16.60 15.59 -6.05
N THR A 196 -16.23 16.82 -5.72
CA THR A 196 -16.93 18.03 -6.18
C THR A 196 -16.35 18.61 -7.48
N ASN A 197 -15.39 17.92 -8.12
CA ASN A 197 -14.62 18.41 -9.27
C ASN A 197 -13.90 19.75 -9.02
N THR A 198 -13.55 20.02 -7.76
CA THR A 198 -12.78 21.19 -7.35
C THR A 198 -11.30 20.85 -7.37
N LEU A 199 -10.51 21.69 -8.05
CA LEU A 199 -9.07 21.54 -8.12
C LEU A 199 -8.38 22.32 -6.99
N ASP A 200 -7.77 21.61 -6.05
CA ASP A 200 -7.02 22.21 -4.93
C ASP A 200 -5.51 21.95 -5.07
N LYS A 201 -4.84 22.86 -5.81
CA LYS A 201 -3.40 22.79 -6.04
C LYS A 201 -2.60 22.88 -4.75
N LYS A 202 -3.06 23.67 -3.78
CA LYS A 202 -2.32 23.93 -2.54
C LYS A 202 -2.25 22.65 -1.70
N ASN A 203 -3.39 22.01 -1.47
CA ASN A 203 -3.44 20.75 -0.74
C ASN A 203 -2.72 19.63 -1.51
N GLY A 204 -2.80 19.60 -2.85
CA GLY A 204 -2.03 18.66 -3.66
C GLY A 204 -0.52 18.83 -3.52
N GLN A 205 -0.02 20.07 -3.53
CA GLN A 205 1.40 20.36 -3.31
C GLN A 205 1.84 20.06 -1.87
N GLN A 206 0.98 20.33 -0.89
CA GLN A 206 1.23 19.97 0.50
C GLN A 206 1.35 18.46 0.68
N PHE A 207 0.46 17.68 0.06
CA PHE A 207 0.53 16.23 0.04
C PHE A 207 1.84 15.71 -0.56
N LEU A 208 2.24 16.22 -1.73
CA LEU A 208 3.52 15.86 -2.36
C LEU A 208 4.72 16.15 -1.43
N ARG A 209 4.75 17.33 -0.80
CA ARG A 209 5.82 17.71 0.13
C ARG A 209 5.88 16.80 1.36
N ILE A 210 4.73 16.42 1.92
CA ILE A 210 4.67 15.49 3.07
C ILE A 210 5.27 14.13 2.69
N LEU A 211 4.84 13.54 1.56
CA LEU A 211 5.37 12.26 1.09
C LEU A 211 6.87 12.32 0.83
N LEU A 212 7.33 13.33 0.09
CA LEU A 212 8.75 13.49 -0.23
C LEU A 212 9.60 13.71 1.04
N SER A 213 9.07 14.43 2.03
CA SER A 213 9.75 14.65 3.31
C SER A 213 9.96 13.35 4.08
N ALA A 214 8.94 12.50 4.17
CA ALA A 214 9.04 11.20 4.83
C ALA A 214 9.98 10.25 4.09
N VAL A 215 9.94 10.24 2.76
CA VAL A 215 10.87 9.46 1.93
C VAL A 215 12.31 9.93 2.16
N ASN A 216 12.58 11.23 2.07
CA ASN A 216 13.92 11.77 2.27
C ASN A 216 14.45 11.46 3.68
N HIS A 217 13.62 11.62 4.71
CA HIS A 217 13.94 11.26 6.08
C HIS A 217 14.43 9.82 6.20
N HIS A 218 13.74 8.88 5.55
CA HIS A 218 14.12 7.47 5.53
C HIS A 218 15.42 7.21 4.78
N LEU A 219 15.61 7.82 3.61
CA LEU A 219 16.81 7.62 2.79
C LEU A 219 18.07 8.12 3.53
N VAL A 220 17.97 9.28 4.17
CA VAL A 220 19.05 9.85 5.00
C VAL A 220 19.33 8.96 6.21
N SER A 221 18.29 8.57 6.95
CA SER A 221 18.44 7.72 8.16
C SER A 221 19.03 6.35 7.85
N ALA A 222 18.74 5.80 6.67
CA ALA A 222 19.29 4.53 6.20
C ALA A 222 20.68 4.65 5.55
N ASN A 223 21.28 5.85 5.54
CA ASN A 223 22.58 6.14 4.92
C ASN A 223 22.63 5.77 3.42
N VAL A 224 21.53 5.96 2.69
CA VAL A 224 21.47 5.62 1.26
C VAL A 224 22.42 6.48 0.42
N PHE A 225 22.68 7.72 0.85
CA PHE A 225 23.49 8.69 0.09
C PHE A 225 24.97 8.74 0.51
N ASN A 226 25.38 7.95 1.50
CA ASN A 226 26.73 7.97 2.09
C ASN A 226 27.67 6.95 1.45
#